data_AF-A0A941L7I8-F1
#
_entry.id   AF-A0A941L7I8-F1
#
_cell.length_a   1.000
_cell.length_b   1.000
_cell.length_c   1.000
_cell.angle_alpha   90.00
_cell.angle_beta   90.00
_cell.angle_gamma   90.00
#
_symmetry.space_group_name_H-M   'P 1'
#
loop_
_entity.id
_entity.type
_entity.pdbx_description
1 polymer ?
#
loop_
_entity_poly.entity_id
_entity_poly.type
_entity_poly.pdbx_seq_one_letter_code
_entity_poly.pdbx_strand_id
1 'polypeptide(L)' 'MKEVTLKIPNNKIKFFKELVKNLGFEITIEDEISETQKSVVMDRIEASKEEDLVTWDKARKKIEYKNS' A
#
# COMPACT_ATOMS: atom_id res chain seq x y z
N MET A 1 22.74 -11.10 17.45
CA MET A 1 21.29 -11.38 17.42
C MET A 1 21.03 -12.39 16.31
N LYS A 2 19.98 -13.22 16.42
CA LYS A 2 19.67 -14.26 15.42
C LYS A 2 18.34 -13.90 14.76
N GLU A 3 18.33 -13.85 13.44
CA GLU A 3 17.14 -13.56 12.64
C GLU A 3 16.59 -14.87 12.07
N VAL A 4 15.26 -14.98 12.02
CA VAL A 4 14.55 -16.17 11.53
C VAL A 4 13.58 -15.73 10.44
N THR A 5 13.81 -16.18 9.21
CA THR A 5 12.91 -15.93 8.07
C THR A 5 11.93 -17.09 7.92
N LEU A 6 10.63 -16.80 7.95
CA LEU A 6 9.56 -17.80 7.84
C LEU A 6 8.72 -17.55 6.57
N LYS A 7 8.53 -18.60 5.76
CA LYS A 7 7.56 -18.56 4.65
C LYS A 7 6.18 -18.94 5.17
N ILE A 8 5.29 -17.96 5.24
CA ILE A 8 3.96 -18.13 5.80
C ILE A 8 2.93 -18.02 4.67
N PRO A 9 1.96 -18.94 4.56
CA PRO A 9 0.84 -18.79 3.64
C PRO A 9 0.06 -17.49 3.91
N ASN A 10 -0.32 -16.77 2.85
CA ASN A 10 -0.97 -15.45 2.96
C ASN A 10 -2.20 -15.44 3.88
N ASN A 11 -2.99 -16.52 3.85
CA ASN A 11 -4.18 -16.67 4.70
C ASN A 11 -3.86 -16.79 6.20
N LYS A 12 -2.62 -17.10 6.59
CA LYS A 12 -2.18 -17.25 7.98
C LYS A 12 -1.35 -16.07 8.49
N ILE A 13 -1.09 -15.07 7.66
CA ILE A 13 -0.21 -13.94 8.02
C ILE A 13 -0.79 -13.13 9.18
N LYS A 14 -2.12 -12.94 9.21
CA LYS A 14 -2.80 -12.20 10.29
C LYS A 14 -2.62 -12.89 11.65
N PHE A 15 -2.84 -14.20 11.67
CA PHE A 15 -2.64 -15.02 12.88
C PHE A 15 -1.19 -14.97 13.36
N PHE A 16 -0.23 -15.10 12.44
CA PHE A 16 1.18 -15.04 12.80
C PHE A 16 1.59 -13.67 13.36
N LYS A 17 1.11 -12.57 12.77
CA LYS A 17 1.36 -11.22 13.29
C LYS A 17 0.84 -11.06 14.72
N GLU A 18 -0.36 -11.56 15.01
CA GLU A 18 -0.94 -11.51 16.36
C GLU A 18 -0.14 -12.35 17.37
N LEU A 19 0.27 -13.57 16.97
CA LEU A 19 1.06 -14.46 17.81
C LEU A 19 2.44 -13.88 18.14
N VAL A 20 3.15 -13.38 17.13
CA VAL A 20 4.50 -12.82 17.27
C VAL A 20 4.45 -11.54 18.12
N LYS A 21 3.41 -10.71 17.96
CA LYS A 21 3.14 -9.55 18.81
C LYS A 21 2.90 -9.94 20.27
N ASN A 22 2.12 -10.99 20.53
CA ASN A 22 1.86 -11.47 21.90
C ASN A 22 3.10 -12.04 22.58
N LEU A 23 4.06 -12.56 21.81
CA LEU A 23 5.32 -13.08 22.30
C LEU A 23 6.40 -12.00 22.52
N GLY A 24 6.09 -10.73 22.18
CA GLY A 24 7.00 -9.60 22.40
C GLY A 24 8.15 -9.49 21.38
N PHE A 25 8.02 -10.16 20.23
CA PHE A 25 8.99 -10.03 19.15
C PHE A 25 8.67 -8.86 18.23
N GLU A 26 9.70 -8.16 17.75
CA GLU A 26 9.57 -7.14 16.72
C GLU A 26 9.33 -7.79 15.35
N ILE A 27 8.37 -7.24 14.61
CA ILE A 27 8.05 -7.67 13.25
C ILE A 27 8.53 -6.57 12.30
N THR A 28 9.58 -6.85 11.55
CA THR A 28 9.96 -6.03 10.41
C THR A 28 9.22 -6.53 9.19
N ILE A 29 8.29 -5.72 8.68
CA ILE A 29 7.62 -5.98 7.41
C ILE A 29 8.34 -5.16 6.36
N GLU A 30 9.19 -5.80 5.57
CA GLU A 30 9.56 -5.24 4.28
C GLU A 30 8.39 -5.52 3.35
N ASP A 31 7.50 -4.53 3.18
CA ASP A 31 6.51 -4.57 2.11
C ASP A 31 7.27 -4.48 0.78
N GLU A 32 7.59 -5.64 0.20
CA GLU A 32 8.03 -5.71 -1.20
C GLU A 32 6.86 -5.24 -2.07
N ILE A 33 6.83 -3.93 -2.35
CA ILE A 33 5.97 -3.39 -3.42
C ILE A 33 6.38 -4.12 -4.69
N SER A 34 5.45 -4.90 -5.26
CA SER A 34 5.77 -5.67 -6.45
C SER A 34 6.20 -4.74 -7.59
N GLU A 35 7.24 -5.11 -8.32
CA GLU A 35 7.73 -4.32 -9.46
C GLU A 35 6.62 -4.06 -10.50
N THR A 36 5.66 -4.98 -10.62
CA THR A 36 4.45 -4.81 -11.44
C THR A 36 3.54 -3.68 -10.95
N GLN A 37 3.39 -3.50 -9.64
CA GLN A 37 2.62 -2.37 -9.10
C GLN A 37 3.35 -1.05 -9.31
N LYS A 38 4.69 -1.04 -9.20
CA LYS A 38 5.51 0.14 -9.50
C LYS A 38 5.40 0.54 -10.97
N SER A 39 5.51 -0.41 -11.89
CA SER A 39 5.44 -0.11 -13.33
C SER A 39 4.10 0.50 -13.72
N VAL A 40 2.99 -0.06 -13.23
CA VAL A 40 1.64 0.48 -13.50
C VAL A 40 1.47 1.91 -12.98
N VAL A 41 2.05 2.23 -11.82
CA VAL A 41 2.01 3.60 -11.30
C VAL A 41 2.87 4.52 -12.16
N MET A 42 4.04 4.07 -12.59
CA MET A 42 4.93 4.85 -13.46
C MET A 42 4.31 5.13 -14.82
N ASP A 43 3.71 4.13 -15.46
CA ASP A 43 3.00 4.28 -16.73
C ASP A 43 1.86 5.31 -16.63
N ARG A 44 1.17 5.35 -15.48
CA ARG A 44 0.11 6.34 -15.23
C ARG A 44 0.65 7.75 -15.04
N ILE A 45 1.81 7.89 -14.39
CA ILE A 45 2.46 9.19 -14.23
C ILE A 45 2.90 9.70 -15.60
N GLU A 46 3.54 8.86 -16.42
CA GLU A 46 3.98 9.21 -17.77
C GLU A 46 2.81 9.53 -18.71
N ALA A 47 1.71 8.79 -18.61
CA ALA A 47 0.50 9.05 -19.39
C ALA A 47 -0.34 10.23 -18.85
N SER A 48 -0.04 10.74 -17.66
CA SER A 48 -0.80 11.85 -17.07
C SER A 48 -0.43 13.16 -17.76
N LYS A 49 -1.46 13.90 -18.18
CA LYS A 49 -1.30 15.25 -18.72
C LYS A 49 -1.52 16.26 -17.62
N GLU A 50 -0.71 17.31 -17.58
CA GLU A 50 -0.86 18.40 -16.59
C GLU A 50 -2.25 19.05 -16.65
N GLU A 51 -2.87 19.04 -17.83
CA GLU A 51 -4.22 19.56 -18.08
C GLU A 51 -5.32 18.80 -17.31
N ASP A 52 -5.09 17.52 -17.00
CA ASP A 52 -6.02 16.67 -16.25
C ASP A 52 -5.82 16.79 -14.73
N LEU A 53 -4.73 17.44 -14.29
CA LEU A 53 -4.41 17.64 -12.89
C LEU A 53 -5.15 18.86 -12.36
N VAL A 54 -5.99 18.64 -11.35
CA VAL A 54 -6.68 19.71 -10.63
C VAL A 54 -6.17 19.80 -9.21
N THR A 55 -6.13 21.01 -8.67
CA THR A 55 -5.82 21.21 -7.25
C THR A 55 -6.86 20.49 -6.38
N TRP A 56 -6.42 20.06 -5.20
CA TRP A 56 -7.27 19.34 -4.26
C TRP A 56 -8.57 20.11 -3.92
N ASP A 57 -8.49 21.44 -3.76
CA ASP A 57 -9.67 22.28 -3.50
C ASP A 57 -10.72 22.23 -4.62
N LYS A 58 -10.28 22.13 -5.89
CA LYS A 58 -11.17 21.98 -7.04
C LYS A 58 -11.70 20.55 -7.16
N ALA A 59 -10.86 19.55 -6.87
CA ALA A 59 -11.27 18.14 -6.87
C ALA A 59 -12.37 17.88 -5.83
N ARG A 60 -12.18 18.39 -4.61
CA ARG A 60 -13.13 18.24 -3.49
C ARG A 60 -14.54 18.72 -3.84
N LYS A 61 -14.66 19.91 -4.43
CA LYS A 61 -15.95 20.47 -4.87
C LYS A 61 -16.66 19.61 -5.90
N LYS A 62 -15.93 18.98 -6.83
CA LYS A 62 -16.51 18.07 -7.84
C LYS A 62 -16.97 16.74 -7.24
N ILE A 63 -16.30 16.26 -6.19
CA ILE A 63 -16.66 15.02 -5.49
C ILE A 63 -17.91 15.24 -4.62
N GLU A 64 -17.99 16.36 -3.92
CA GLU A 64 -19.16 16.72 -3.09
C GLU A 64 -20.43 16.90 -3.94
N TYR A 65 -20.32 17.42 -5.17
CA TYR A 65 -21.46 17.58 -6.08
C TYR A 65 -22.05 16.26 -6.62
N LYS A 66 -21.27 15.17 -6.63
CA LYS A 66 -21.74 13.85 -7.12
C LYS A 66 -22.46 13.03 -6.05
N ASN A 67 -22.42 13.45 -4.79
CA ASN A 67 -23.07 12.78 -3.66
C ASN A 67 -24.37 13.46 -3.20
N SER A 68 -24.92 14.37 -4.02
CA SER A 68 -26.21 15.05 -3.79
C SER A 68 -27.18 14.73 -4.91
#